data_AF-A0A1X7PGX7-F1
#
_entry.id   AF-A0A1X7PGX7-F1
#
_cell.length_a   1.000
_cell.length_b   1.000
_cell.length_c   1.000
_cell.angle_alpha   90.00
_cell.angle_beta   90.00
_cell.angle_gamma   90.00
#
_symmetry.space_group_name_H-M   'P 1'
#
loop_
_entity.id
_entity.type
_entity.pdbx_description
1 polymer ?
#
loop_
_entity_poly.entity_id
_entity_poly.type
_entity_poly.pdbx_seq_one_letter_code
_entity_poly.pdbx_strand_id
1 'polypeptide(L)'
;MIHRYGHIGLVLFGAALYGGPVLAGMAGHGGQTLPVFVALFLLYMAVARKPDLSTGVGWAALSIMVVAQTAIVGLAWGGGLAAAYLLGPVTLPLWAPLAITGLAAGIGAWAWRDAAEMNVMLDHAIREIEAMQAPASTSAPAWPEVSPAASAAYDRFRTALSLVDRGSVSSIDALVHQLHTEAGIEAFDLLCDDVGGADEGGDARLDFAALRFIAAPAVMHALIARGEGGILPAILLNAPDARTRHEARGRVLDLVEAGAPPEQLPDQTSLAELDVEFPGEGYATLLSGCPALANT
;
A
#
# COMPACT_ATOMS: atom_id res chain seq x y z
N MET A 1 1.17 19.25 -20.94
CA MET A 1 0.87 19.27 -19.49
C MET A 1 2.01 18.59 -18.77
N ILE A 2 2.86 19.34 -18.06
CA ILE A 2 3.89 18.75 -17.18
C ILE A 2 3.14 18.02 -16.06
N HIS A 3 3.28 16.70 -15.98
CA HIS A 3 2.69 15.91 -14.90
C HIS A 3 3.25 16.43 -13.56
N ARG A 4 2.36 16.90 -12.68
CA ARG A 4 2.71 17.48 -11.35
C ARG A 4 3.51 16.53 -10.46
N TYR A 5 3.50 15.22 -10.77
CA TYR A 5 4.18 14.16 -10.02
C TYR A 5 5.24 13.41 -10.83
N GLY A 6 5.59 13.86 -12.04
CA GLY A 6 6.67 13.23 -12.81
C GLY A 6 8.03 13.49 -12.16
N HIS A 7 8.92 12.48 -12.15
CA HIS A 7 10.29 12.62 -11.63
C HIS A 7 11.02 13.85 -12.20
N ILE A 8 10.78 14.19 -13.47
CA ILE A 8 11.35 15.36 -14.14
C ILE A 8 10.89 16.68 -13.49
N GLY A 9 9.61 16.77 -13.09
CA GLY A 9 9.06 17.96 -12.42
C GLY A 9 9.67 18.18 -11.05
N LEU A 10 9.85 17.10 -10.28
CA LEU A 10 10.52 17.12 -8.96
C LEU A 10 11.99 17.54 -9.08
N VAL A 11 12.71 17.01 -10.08
CA VAL A 11 14.12 17.37 -10.31
C VAL A 11 14.26 18.83 -10.74
N LEU A 12 13.43 19.32 -11.66
CA LEU A 12 13.44 20.72 -12.08
C LEU A 12 13.10 21.68 -10.93
N PHE A 13 12.13 21.30 -10.10
CA PHE A 13 11.76 22.06 -8.92
C PHE A 13 12.91 22.11 -7.91
N GLY A 14 13.52 20.97 -7.58
CA GLY A 14 14.68 20.91 -6.70
C GLY A 14 15.85 21.73 -7.26
N ALA A 15 16.14 21.60 -8.54
CA ALA A 15 17.18 22.37 -9.21
C ALA A 15 16.92 23.89 -9.13
N ALA A 16 15.68 24.34 -9.30
CA ALA A 16 15.35 25.77 -9.16
C ALA A 16 15.43 26.24 -7.69
N LEU A 17 14.95 25.43 -6.74
CA LEU A 17 14.93 25.79 -5.33
C LEU A 17 16.35 25.90 -4.75
N TYR A 18 17.20 24.90 -5.01
CA TYR A 18 18.60 24.88 -4.55
C TYR A 18 19.56 25.62 -5.48
N GLY A 19 19.17 25.88 -6.72
CA GLY A 19 19.98 26.57 -7.71
C GLY A 19 20.32 28.01 -7.30
N GLY A 20 19.42 28.73 -6.63
CA GLY A 20 19.69 30.09 -6.16
C GLY A 20 20.88 30.16 -5.18
N PRO A 21 20.89 29.42 -4.05
CA PRO A 21 22.04 29.36 -3.15
C PRO A 21 23.36 29.00 -3.86
N VAL A 22 23.33 28.01 -4.76
CA VAL A 22 24.52 27.60 -5.55
C VAL A 22 24.99 28.76 -6.43
N LEU A 23 24.10 29.38 -7.21
CA LEU A 23 24.42 30.51 -8.07
C LEU A 23 24.92 31.73 -7.28
N ALA A 24 24.38 31.95 -6.07
CA ALA A 24 24.83 33.02 -5.19
C ALA A 24 26.28 32.78 -4.70
N GLY A 25 26.62 31.53 -4.36
CA GLY A 25 28.00 31.12 -4.07
C GLY A 25 28.91 31.26 -5.28
N MET A 26 28.46 30.82 -6.47
CA MET A 26 29.23 30.94 -7.72
C MET A 26 29.50 32.39 -8.12
N ALA A 27 28.61 33.30 -7.78
CA ALA A 27 28.76 34.73 -8.04
C ALA A 27 29.59 35.47 -6.97
N GLY A 28 30.06 34.77 -5.94
CA GLY A 28 30.87 35.34 -4.88
C GLY A 28 30.10 36.29 -3.96
N HIS A 29 28.77 36.17 -3.87
CA HIS A 29 27.99 36.97 -2.92
C HIS A 29 28.33 36.55 -1.48
N GLY A 30 28.46 37.54 -0.59
CA GLY A 30 28.86 37.31 0.80
C GLY A 30 27.84 36.47 1.59
N GLY A 31 28.31 35.79 2.64
CA GLY A 31 27.47 34.90 3.48
C GLY A 31 26.26 35.57 4.16
N GLN A 32 26.17 36.90 4.10
CA GLN A 32 24.98 37.68 4.51
C GLN A 32 23.71 37.31 3.71
N THR A 33 23.85 36.65 2.56
CA THR A 33 22.70 36.19 1.76
C THR A 33 22.06 34.90 2.29
N LEU A 34 22.78 34.12 3.12
CA LEU A 34 22.30 32.84 3.64
C LEU A 34 20.99 32.96 4.43
N PRO A 35 20.81 33.92 5.36
CA PRO A 35 19.54 34.07 6.09
C PRO A 35 18.35 34.34 5.18
N VAL A 36 18.55 35.03 4.06
CA VAL A 36 17.48 35.33 3.08
C VAL A 36 17.03 34.04 2.40
N PHE A 37 17.97 33.20 1.94
CA PHE A 37 17.64 31.91 1.36
C PHE A 37 16.99 30.98 2.39
N VAL A 38 17.51 30.91 3.61
CA VAL A 38 16.90 30.14 4.70
C VAL A 38 15.45 30.59 4.94
N ALA A 39 15.19 31.89 4.97
CA ALA A 39 13.84 32.42 5.12
C ALA A 39 12.90 32.00 3.97
N LEU A 40 13.38 32.00 2.71
CA LEU A 40 12.59 31.55 1.56
C LEU A 40 12.26 30.04 1.63
N PHE A 41 13.22 29.22 2.06
CA PHE A 41 13.01 27.79 2.27
C PHE A 41 12.04 27.52 3.42
N LEU A 42 12.17 28.25 4.52
CA LEU A 42 11.26 28.15 5.66
C LEU A 42 9.84 28.60 5.28
N LEU A 43 9.70 29.65 4.46
CA LEU A 43 8.41 30.10 3.94
C LEU A 43 7.75 29.00 3.09
N TYR A 44 8.51 28.39 2.17
CA TYR A 44 8.02 27.24 1.40
C TYR A 44 7.56 26.10 2.31
N MET A 45 8.38 25.71 3.30
CA MET A 45 8.05 24.63 4.22
C MET A 45 6.85 24.96 5.12
N ALA A 46 6.72 26.20 5.57
CA ALA A 46 5.58 26.65 6.38
C ALA A 46 4.27 26.50 5.60
N VAL A 47 4.26 26.82 4.31
CA VAL A 47 3.07 26.65 3.46
C VAL A 47 2.83 25.18 3.11
N ALA A 48 3.88 24.44 2.76
CA ALA A 48 3.77 23.06 2.32
C ALA A 48 3.49 22.05 3.45
N ARG A 49 3.91 22.34 4.69
CA ARG A 49 3.75 21.43 5.84
C ARG A 49 2.84 21.96 6.95
N LYS A 50 2.53 23.26 6.99
CA LYS A 50 1.69 23.89 8.02
C LYS A 50 2.01 23.39 9.45
N PRO A 51 3.25 23.58 9.96
CA PRO A 51 3.64 23.08 11.27
C PRO A 51 2.72 23.66 12.37
N ASP A 52 2.25 22.79 13.26
CA ASP A 52 1.35 23.18 14.35
C ASP A 52 2.13 23.83 15.52
N LEU A 53 2.20 25.16 15.51
CA LEU A 53 2.90 25.95 16.53
C LEU A 53 2.13 26.08 17.85
N SER A 54 0.94 25.49 17.97
CA SER A 54 0.21 25.45 19.24
C SER A 54 0.80 24.43 20.21
N THR A 55 1.63 23.50 19.73
CA THR A 55 2.23 22.42 20.53
C THR A 55 3.74 22.61 20.71
N GLY A 56 4.27 22.14 21.84
CA GLY A 56 5.73 22.14 22.07
C GLY A 56 6.50 21.29 21.05
N VAL A 57 5.88 20.23 20.54
CA VAL A 57 6.44 19.38 19.47
C VAL A 57 6.58 20.16 18.16
N GLY A 58 5.61 21.00 17.81
CA GLY A 58 5.68 21.84 16.62
C GLY A 58 6.83 22.87 16.68
N TRP A 59 7.08 23.46 17.84
CA TRP A 59 8.24 24.35 18.05
C TRP A 59 9.58 23.60 17.93
N ALA A 60 9.66 22.37 18.45
CA ALA A 60 10.85 21.53 18.27
C ALA A 60 11.08 21.17 16.80
N ALA A 61 10.02 20.77 16.08
CA ALA A 61 10.07 20.47 14.66
C ALA A 61 10.50 21.68 13.82
N LEU A 62 9.98 22.88 14.12
CA LEU A 62 10.39 24.12 13.48
C LEU A 62 11.88 24.40 13.72
N SER A 63 12.35 24.23 14.95
CA SER A 63 13.76 24.46 15.30
C SER A 63 14.70 23.53 14.55
N ILE A 64 14.37 22.23 14.49
CA ILE A 64 15.12 21.24 13.70
C ILE A 64 15.10 21.63 12.22
N MET A 65 13.96 22.08 11.70
CA MET A 65 13.83 22.52 10.32
C MET A 65 14.71 23.74 10.02
N VAL A 66 14.76 24.73 10.92
CA VAL A 66 15.66 25.90 10.77
C VAL A 66 17.13 25.46 10.71
N VAL A 67 17.55 24.55 11.59
CA VAL A 67 18.92 24.02 11.60
C VAL A 67 19.23 23.27 10.30
N ALA A 68 18.34 22.37 9.87
CA ALA A 68 18.51 21.60 8.65
C ALA A 68 18.57 22.51 7.41
N GLN A 69 17.67 23.50 7.29
CA GLN A 69 17.67 24.41 6.15
C GLN A 69 18.90 25.31 6.14
N THR A 70 19.38 25.75 7.30
CA THR A 70 20.63 26.52 7.41
C THR A 70 21.82 25.70 6.92
N ALA A 71 21.89 24.43 7.32
CA ALA A 71 22.94 23.52 6.86
C ALA A 71 22.87 23.28 5.34
N ILE A 72 21.69 22.97 4.80
CA ILE A 72 21.52 22.71 3.36
C ILE A 72 21.84 23.94 2.51
N VAL A 73 21.32 25.11 2.89
CA VAL A 73 21.61 26.37 2.18
C VAL A 73 23.09 26.72 2.28
N GLY A 74 23.71 26.51 3.44
CA GLY A 74 25.15 26.70 3.64
C GLY A 74 26.00 25.78 2.76
N LEU A 75 25.63 24.50 2.67
CA LEU A 75 26.30 23.52 1.79
C LEU A 75 26.12 23.86 0.31
N ALA A 76 24.92 24.26 -0.10
CA ALA A 76 24.65 24.65 -1.49
C ALA A 76 25.43 25.90 -1.89
N TRP A 77 25.45 26.93 -1.03
CA TRP A 77 26.26 28.12 -1.23
C TRP A 77 27.76 27.82 -1.23
N GLY A 78 28.23 27.01 -0.28
CA GLY A 78 29.63 26.58 -0.21
C GLY A 78 30.06 25.77 -1.44
N GLY A 79 29.20 24.89 -1.93
CA GLY A 79 29.40 24.15 -3.18
C GLY A 79 29.46 25.08 -4.40
N GLY A 80 28.61 26.11 -4.45
CA GLY A 80 28.68 27.16 -5.46
C GLY A 80 29.99 27.95 -5.41
N LEU A 81 30.44 28.31 -4.22
CA LEU A 81 31.71 29.00 -4.03
C LEU A 81 32.90 28.13 -4.48
N ALA A 82 32.89 26.84 -4.12
CA ALA A 82 33.89 25.87 -4.59
C ALA A 82 33.86 25.73 -6.13
N ALA A 83 32.68 25.72 -6.74
CA ALA A 83 32.54 25.69 -8.19
C ALA A 83 33.11 26.95 -8.86
N ALA A 84 32.92 28.14 -8.27
CA ALA A 84 33.53 29.37 -8.77
C ALA A 84 35.06 29.35 -8.73
N TYR A 85 35.66 28.71 -7.71
CA TYR A 85 37.11 28.53 -7.67
C TYR A 85 37.63 27.64 -8.80
N LEU A 86 36.84 26.64 -9.22
CA LEU A 86 37.24 25.68 -10.26
C LEU A 86 36.95 26.17 -11.68
N LEU A 87 35.78 26.79 -11.88
CA LEU A 87 35.24 27.14 -13.21
C LEU A 87 35.34 28.65 -13.51
N GLY A 88 35.67 29.46 -12.51
CA GLY A 88 35.64 30.92 -12.57
C GLY A 88 34.33 31.50 -12.00
N PRO A 89 34.38 32.73 -11.44
CA PRO A 89 33.21 33.38 -10.87
C PRO A 89 32.23 33.81 -11.97
N VAL A 90 30.93 33.67 -11.69
CA VAL A 90 29.88 34.11 -12.62
C VAL A 90 29.37 35.49 -12.18
N THR A 91 29.34 36.46 -13.08
CA THR A 91 28.81 37.79 -12.78
C THR A 91 27.29 37.79 -12.82
N LEU A 92 26.66 37.50 -11.67
CA LEU A 92 25.21 37.57 -11.52
C LEU A 92 24.82 38.62 -10.47
N PRO A 93 23.84 39.50 -10.77
CA PRO A 93 23.30 40.39 -9.75
C PRO A 93 22.53 39.57 -8.70
N LEU A 94 22.60 39.99 -7.43
CA LEU A 94 22.01 39.24 -6.30
C LEU A 94 20.51 38.96 -6.46
N TRP A 95 19.77 39.83 -7.16
CA TRP A 95 18.34 39.65 -7.37
C TRP A 95 18.03 38.39 -8.20
N ALA A 96 18.91 37.93 -9.08
CA ALA A 96 18.65 36.79 -9.96
C ALA A 96 18.57 35.47 -9.18
N PRO A 97 19.57 35.08 -8.38
CA PRO A 97 19.48 33.91 -7.50
C PRO A 97 18.29 33.94 -6.54
N LEU A 98 17.99 35.12 -5.98
CA LEU A 98 16.83 35.31 -5.10
C LEU A 98 15.50 35.13 -5.82
N ALA A 99 15.37 35.67 -7.04
CA ALA A 99 14.16 35.52 -7.85
C ALA A 99 13.93 34.05 -8.23
N ILE A 100 14.99 33.31 -8.59
CA ILE A 100 14.89 31.89 -8.95
C ILE A 100 14.38 31.08 -7.74
N THR A 101 15.02 31.21 -6.58
CA THR A 101 14.59 30.47 -5.37
C THR A 101 13.22 30.95 -4.87
N GLY A 102 12.94 32.24 -4.91
CA GLY A 102 11.64 32.80 -4.49
C GLY A 102 10.49 32.33 -5.37
N LEU A 103 10.67 32.32 -6.69
CA LEU A 103 9.68 31.79 -7.64
C LEU A 103 9.50 30.29 -7.46
N ALA A 104 10.60 29.53 -7.29
CA ALA A 104 10.52 28.11 -7.00
C ALA A 104 9.73 27.88 -5.70
N ALA A 105 10.11 28.52 -4.59
CA ALA A 105 9.41 28.43 -3.31
C ALA A 105 7.92 28.76 -3.44
N GLY A 106 7.56 29.83 -4.15
CA GLY A 106 6.17 30.24 -4.37
C GLY A 106 5.38 29.24 -5.23
N ILE A 107 5.95 28.80 -6.35
CA ILE A 107 5.32 27.80 -7.23
C ILE A 107 5.13 26.48 -6.46
N GLY A 108 6.14 26.05 -5.69
CA GLY A 108 6.04 24.84 -4.91
C GLY A 108 5.01 24.94 -3.80
N ALA A 109 5.02 26.05 -3.06
CA ALA A 109 4.03 26.32 -2.03
C ALA A 109 2.60 26.27 -2.60
N TRP A 110 2.39 26.81 -3.81
CA TRP A 110 1.10 26.77 -4.48
C TRP A 110 0.73 25.37 -4.99
N ALA A 111 1.67 24.69 -5.67
CA ALA A 111 1.44 23.40 -6.32
C ALA A 111 1.20 22.26 -5.31
N TRP A 112 1.84 22.31 -4.14
CA TRP A 112 1.76 21.28 -3.10
C TRP A 112 0.92 21.69 -1.88
N ARG A 113 0.17 22.80 -1.95
CA ARG A 113 -0.70 23.22 -0.83
C ARG A 113 -1.74 22.13 -0.46
N ASP A 114 -2.25 21.42 -1.46
CA ASP A 114 -3.29 20.39 -1.31
C ASP A 114 -2.69 19.06 -0.83
N ALA A 115 -1.39 18.83 -1.04
CA ALA A 115 -0.69 17.65 -0.54
C ALA A 115 -0.55 17.67 0.99
N ALA A 116 -0.52 18.86 1.60
CA ALA A 116 -0.59 19.00 3.06
C ALA A 116 -1.92 18.51 3.61
N GLU A 117 -3.02 18.78 2.90
CA GLU A 117 -4.37 18.32 3.27
C GLU A 117 -4.49 16.80 3.11
N MET A 118 -3.86 16.24 2.06
CA MET A 118 -3.78 14.79 1.87
C MET A 118 -2.98 14.08 2.97
N ASN A 119 -1.85 14.64 3.41
CA ASN A 119 -1.09 14.07 4.54
C ASN A 119 -1.88 14.15 5.86
N VAL A 120 -2.63 15.24 6.09
CA VAL A 120 -3.51 15.35 7.26
C VAL A 120 -4.66 14.35 7.17
N MET A 121 -5.22 14.12 5.98
CA MET A 121 -6.24 13.10 5.74
C MET A 121 -5.69 11.68 5.94
N LEU A 122 -4.47 11.40 5.49
CA LEU A 122 -3.78 10.12 5.71
C LEU A 122 -3.44 9.91 7.18
N ASP A 123 -2.91 10.92 7.88
CA ASP A 123 -2.65 10.85 9.33
C ASP A 123 -3.96 10.71 10.13
N HIS A 124 -5.08 11.21 9.61
CA HIS A 124 -6.40 10.94 10.18
C HIS A 124 -6.83 9.50 9.92
N ALA A 125 -6.75 9.01 8.68
CA ALA A 125 -7.09 7.64 8.32
C ALA A 125 -6.21 6.62 9.08
N ILE A 126 -4.92 6.88 9.25
CA ILE A 126 -4.01 6.06 10.05
C ILE A 126 -4.44 6.08 11.52
N ARG A 127 -4.71 7.25 12.10
CA ARG A 127 -5.23 7.34 13.48
C ARG A 127 -6.57 6.65 13.65
N GLU A 128 -7.41 6.65 12.61
CA GLU A 128 -8.70 5.97 12.60
C GLU A 128 -8.53 4.45 12.53
N ILE A 129 -7.59 3.95 11.72
CA ILE A 129 -7.18 2.54 11.70
C ILE A 129 -6.57 2.14 13.04
N GLU A 130 -5.68 2.96 13.61
CA GLU A 130 -5.11 2.73 14.95
C GLU A 130 -6.18 2.75 16.04
N ALA A 131 -7.20 3.59 15.90
CA ALA A 131 -8.35 3.64 16.82
C ALA A 131 -9.30 2.45 16.64
N MET A 132 -9.45 1.92 15.41
CA MET A 132 -10.11 0.63 15.15
C MET A 132 -9.29 -0.55 15.69
N GLN A 133 -7.97 -0.42 15.73
CA GLN A 133 -7.04 -1.36 16.38
C GLN A 133 -6.92 -1.13 17.89
N ALA A 134 -7.54 -0.08 18.45
CA ALA A 134 -7.65 0.07 19.90
C ALA A 134 -8.48 -1.11 20.44
N PRO A 135 -8.05 -1.74 21.53
CA PRO A 135 -8.46 -3.10 21.84
C PRO A 135 -9.94 -3.14 22.22
N ALA A 136 -10.77 -3.61 21.29
CA ALA A 136 -11.93 -4.39 21.69
C ALA A 136 -11.40 -5.55 22.53
N SER A 137 -11.82 -5.58 23.78
CA SER A 137 -11.41 -6.56 24.78
C SER A 137 -11.76 -7.98 24.36
N THR A 138 -10.84 -8.66 23.68
CA THR A 138 -10.79 -10.12 23.57
C THR A 138 -9.34 -10.55 23.52
N SER A 139 -8.88 -11.17 24.59
CA SER A 139 -7.50 -11.62 24.84
C SER A 139 -7.08 -12.84 23.98
N ALA A 140 -7.48 -12.88 22.72
CA ALA A 140 -6.99 -13.85 21.75
C ALA A 140 -6.09 -13.11 20.75
N PRO A 141 -4.88 -13.61 20.44
CA PRO A 141 -4.07 -13.04 19.38
C PRO A 141 -4.89 -13.02 18.08
N ALA A 142 -4.78 -11.92 17.32
CA ALA A 142 -5.52 -11.73 16.06
C ALA A 142 -5.24 -12.85 15.04
N TRP A 143 -4.11 -13.54 15.20
CA TRP A 143 -3.72 -14.72 14.42
C TRP A 143 -3.19 -15.76 15.40
N PRO A 144 -3.81 -16.95 15.50
CA PRO A 144 -3.27 -18.02 16.32
C PRO A 144 -1.89 -18.41 15.76
N GLU A 145 -0.91 -18.58 16.65
CA GLU A 145 0.42 -19.05 16.24
C GLU A 145 0.28 -20.47 15.69
N VAL A 146 0.68 -20.67 14.44
CA VAL A 146 0.58 -21.98 13.76
C VAL A 146 1.44 -23.00 14.51
N SER A 147 0.83 -24.10 14.92
CA SER A 147 1.56 -25.13 15.66
C SER A 147 2.61 -25.82 14.77
N PRO A 148 3.74 -26.29 15.34
CA PRO A 148 4.72 -27.08 14.59
C PRO A 148 4.12 -28.34 13.94
N ALA A 149 3.05 -28.89 14.54
CA ALA A 149 2.34 -30.04 14.00
C ALA A 149 1.54 -29.67 12.74
N ALA A 150 0.83 -28.53 12.75
CA ALA A 150 0.10 -28.03 11.59
C ALA A 150 1.06 -27.70 10.44
N SER A 151 2.18 -27.03 10.72
CA SER A 151 3.22 -26.75 9.73
C SER A 151 3.79 -28.05 9.12
N ALA A 152 4.11 -29.06 9.93
CA ALA A 152 4.59 -30.35 9.42
C ALA A 152 3.53 -31.12 8.60
N ALA A 153 2.25 -31.01 8.96
CA ALA A 153 1.15 -31.59 8.18
C ALA A 153 0.99 -30.89 6.83
N TYR A 154 1.11 -29.57 6.81
CA TYR A 154 1.09 -28.77 5.59
C TYR A 154 2.25 -29.09 4.64
N ASP A 155 3.47 -29.26 5.15
CA ASP A 155 4.64 -29.65 4.33
C ASP A 155 4.42 -31.01 3.63
N ARG A 156 3.84 -31.98 4.35
CA ARG A 156 3.46 -33.29 3.78
C ARG A 156 2.39 -33.13 2.72
N PHE A 157 1.37 -32.32 2.99
CA PHE A 157 0.31 -32.00 2.04
C PHE A 157 0.87 -31.37 0.76
N ARG A 158 1.73 -30.34 0.86
CA ARG A 158 2.41 -29.69 -0.27
C ARG A 158 3.20 -30.68 -1.11
N THR A 159 3.98 -31.54 -0.45
CA THR A 159 4.77 -32.58 -1.12
C THR A 159 3.85 -33.55 -1.87
N ALA A 160 2.80 -34.05 -1.22
CA ALA A 160 1.85 -34.98 -1.85
C ALA A 160 1.08 -34.33 -3.00
N LEU A 161 0.63 -33.08 -2.84
CA LEU A 161 -0.10 -32.32 -3.85
C LEU A 161 0.73 -32.12 -5.12
N SER A 162 2.03 -31.91 -4.98
CA SER A 162 2.96 -31.75 -6.11
C SER A 162 2.99 -32.97 -7.05
N LEU A 163 2.69 -34.16 -6.51
CA LEU A 163 2.65 -35.44 -7.22
C LEU A 163 1.27 -35.74 -7.82
N VAL A 164 0.23 -35.02 -7.41
CA VAL A 164 -1.13 -35.20 -7.92
C VAL A 164 -1.29 -34.49 -9.26
N ASP A 165 -1.91 -35.18 -10.21
CA ASP A 165 -2.29 -34.59 -11.49
C ASP A 165 -3.35 -33.50 -11.32
N ARG A 166 -3.25 -32.41 -12.09
CA ARG A 166 -4.13 -31.23 -12.00
C ARG A 166 -5.62 -31.59 -12.16
N GLY A 167 -5.91 -32.63 -12.95
CA GLY A 167 -7.28 -33.10 -13.19
C GLY A 167 -7.91 -33.89 -12.03
N SER A 168 -7.14 -34.42 -11.08
CA SER A 168 -7.65 -35.41 -10.13
C SER A 168 -8.35 -34.79 -8.91
N VAL A 169 -9.64 -34.47 -9.06
CA VAL A 169 -10.48 -33.90 -7.99
C VAL A 169 -10.48 -34.77 -6.73
N SER A 170 -10.69 -36.07 -6.90
CA SER A 170 -10.80 -37.01 -5.78
C SER A 170 -9.50 -37.16 -5.00
N SER A 171 -8.34 -37.07 -5.67
CA SER A 171 -7.04 -37.09 -5.00
C SER A 171 -6.81 -35.83 -4.19
N ILE A 172 -7.17 -34.66 -4.74
CA ILE A 172 -7.07 -33.39 -4.02
C ILE A 172 -7.99 -33.41 -2.80
N ASP A 173 -9.24 -33.85 -2.94
CA ASP A 173 -10.20 -33.94 -1.83
C ASP A 173 -9.70 -34.85 -0.70
N ALA A 174 -9.06 -35.99 -1.04
CA ALA A 174 -8.47 -36.88 -0.05
C ALA A 174 -7.32 -36.21 0.73
N LEU A 175 -6.45 -35.47 0.03
CA LEU A 175 -5.34 -34.73 0.66
C LEU A 175 -5.85 -33.58 1.54
N VAL A 176 -6.87 -32.85 1.08
CA VAL A 176 -7.51 -31.77 1.83
C VAL A 176 -8.18 -32.30 3.09
N HIS A 177 -8.88 -33.44 3.00
CA HIS A 177 -9.49 -34.07 4.16
C HIS A 177 -8.43 -34.54 5.18
N GLN A 178 -7.31 -35.09 4.71
CA GLN A 178 -6.19 -35.45 5.57
C GLN A 178 -5.60 -34.22 6.27
N LEU A 179 -5.34 -33.14 5.52
CA LEU A 179 -4.83 -31.88 6.07
C LEU A 179 -5.77 -31.32 7.15
N HIS A 180 -7.08 -31.28 6.86
CA HIS A 180 -8.08 -30.82 7.83
C HIS A 180 -8.09 -31.68 9.10
N THR A 181 -7.94 -33.00 8.97
CA THR A 181 -7.89 -33.91 10.12
C THR A 181 -6.65 -33.71 10.98
N GLU A 182 -5.50 -33.43 10.36
CA GLU A 182 -4.21 -33.31 11.06
C GLU A 182 -3.96 -31.91 11.64
N ALA A 183 -4.39 -30.85 10.93
CA ALA A 183 -4.07 -29.47 11.27
C ALA A 183 -5.29 -28.60 11.63
N GLY A 184 -6.52 -29.12 11.46
CA GLY A 184 -7.74 -28.39 11.79
C GLY A 184 -7.83 -27.08 11.02
N ILE A 185 -8.25 -26.00 11.69
CA ILE A 185 -8.38 -24.66 11.10
C ILE A 185 -7.03 -23.96 10.88
N GLU A 186 -5.96 -24.34 11.59
CA GLU A 186 -4.63 -23.71 11.48
C GLU A 186 -4.01 -23.89 10.08
N ALA A 187 -4.41 -24.93 9.35
CA ALA A 187 -4.01 -25.11 7.96
C ALA A 187 -4.53 -24.01 7.02
N PHE A 188 -5.59 -23.29 7.38
CA PHE A 188 -6.09 -22.18 6.58
C PHE A 188 -5.05 -21.07 6.44
N ASP A 189 -4.39 -20.68 7.54
CA ASP A 189 -3.45 -19.56 7.54
C ASP A 189 -2.25 -19.89 6.61
N LEU A 190 -1.75 -21.13 6.68
CA LEU A 190 -0.70 -21.64 5.80
C LEU A 190 -1.12 -21.72 4.32
N LEU A 191 -2.36 -22.15 4.05
CA LEU A 191 -2.90 -22.17 2.69
C LEU A 191 -3.06 -20.75 2.15
N CYS A 192 -3.51 -19.81 2.98
CA CYS A 192 -3.75 -18.42 2.59
C CYS A 192 -2.44 -17.71 2.19
N ASP A 193 -1.34 -18.00 2.88
CA ASP A 193 -0.02 -17.42 2.58
C ASP A 193 0.55 -17.88 1.23
N ASP A 194 0.25 -19.10 0.79
CA ASP A 194 0.78 -19.67 -0.44
C ASP A 194 -0.14 -19.50 -1.67
N VAL A 195 -1.44 -19.25 -1.44
CA VAL A 195 -2.43 -19.06 -2.52
C VAL A 195 -2.16 -17.75 -3.26
N GLY A 196 -2.27 -17.77 -4.59
CA GLY A 196 -2.10 -16.57 -5.41
C GLY A 196 -0.67 -16.02 -5.44
N GLY A 197 0.33 -16.84 -5.08
CA GLY A 197 1.75 -16.48 -5.10
C GLY A 197 2.18 -15.81 -6.41
N ALA A 198 3.01 -14.76 -6.28
CA ALA A 198 3.36 -13.80 -7.33
C ALA A 198 4.21 -14.34 -8.51
N ASP A 199 4.58 -15.61 -8.49
CA ASP A 199 5.29 -16.22 -9.61
C ASP A 199 4.31 -16.51 -10.75
N GLU A 200 4.70 -16.17 -11.99
CA GLU A 200 3.90 -16.30 -13.21
C GLU A 200 3.36 -17.74 -13.38
N GLY A 201 2.14 -17.97 -12.87
CA GLY A 201 1.43 -19.24 -12.97
C GLY A 201 1.35 -20.03 -11.68
N GLY A 202 0.90 -19.39 -10.59
CA GLY A 202 0.55 -20.02 -9.31
C GLY A 202 -0.02 -21.44 -9.43
N ASP A 203 0.30 -22.29 -8.46
CA ASP A 203 -0.05 -23.72 -8.52
C ASP A 203 -1.57 -23.90 -8.42
N ALA A 204 -2.25 -23.97 -9.57
CA ALA A 204 -3.71 -24.11 -9.64
C ALA A 204 -4.26 -25.29 -8.81
N ARG A 205 -3.43 -26.31 -8.52
CA ARG A 205 -3.80 -27.41 -7.60
C ARG A 205 -3.92 -26.93 -6.17
N LEU A 206 -3.01 -26.06 -5.73
CA LEU A 206 -3.03 -25.47 -4.40
C LEU A 206 -4.21 -24.53 -4.25
N ASP A 207 -4.42 -23.64 -5.23
CA ASP A 207 -5.57 -22.72 -5.24
C ASP A 207 -6.90 -23.50 -5.18
N PHE A 208 -7.03 -24.52 -6.03
CA PHE A 208 -8.21 -25.40 -6.01
C PHE A 208 -8.33 -26.11 -4.66
N ALA A 209 -7.25 -26.68 -4.13
CA ALA A 209 -7.28 -27.38 -2.85
C ALA A 209 -7.66 -26.47 -1.67
N ALA A 210 -7.23 -25.21 -1.67
CA ALA A 210 -7.59 -24.23 -0.65
C ALA A 210 -9.10 -23.94 -0.68
N LEU A 211 -9.69 -23.81 -1.87
CA LEU A 211 -11.15 -23.67 -2.03
C LEU A 211 -11.91 -24.93 -1.59
N ARG A 212 -11.34 -26.12 -1.79
CA ARG A 212 -11.91 -27.38 -1.28
C ARG A 212 -11.80 -27.49 0.24
N PHE A 213 -10.74 -26.95 0.82
CA PHE A 213 -10.53 -26.93 2.27
C PHE A 213 -11.59 -26.08 2.98
N ILE A 214 -11.83 -24.86 2.49
CA ILE A 214 -12.86 -23.98 3.07
C ILE A 214 -14.29 -24.44 2.77
N ALA A 215 -14.49 -25.36 1.82
CA ALA A 215 -15.81 -25.95 1.53
C ALA A 215 -16.36 -26.80 2.69
N ALA A 216 -15.50 -27.22 3.63
CA ALA A 216 -15.93 -27.96 4.80
C ALA A 216 -16.78 -27.04 5.71
N PRO A 217 -18.04 -27.40 6.06
CA PRO A 217 -18.92 -26.50 6.80
C PRO A 217 -18.37 -26.02 8.14
N ALA A 218 -17.63 -26.88 8.85
CA ALA A 218 -16.99 -26.50 10.11
C ALA A 218 -15.88 -25.43 9.93
N VAL A 219 -15.12 -25.54 8.83
CA VAL A 219 -14.08 -24.56 8.48
C VAL A 219 -14.74 -23.25 8.06
N MET A 220 -15.72 -23.30 7.15
CA MET A 220 -16.42 -22.11 6.66
C MET A 220 -17.05 -21.30 7.80
N HIS A 221 -17.79 -21.95 8.71
CA HIS A 221 -18.38 -21.24 9.86
C HIS A 221 -17.31 -20.62 10.78
N ALA A 222 -16.19 -21.31 11.00
CA ALA A 222 -15.09 -20.78 11.79
C ALA A 222 -14.46 -19.55 11.12
N LEU A 223 -14.27 -19.58 9.80
CA LEU A 223 -13.71 -18.45 9.04
C LEU A 223 -14.67 -17.26 8.98
N ILE A 224 -15.98 -17.49 8.80
CA ILE A 224 -16.99 -16.42 8.88
C ILE A 224 -16.94 -15.73 10.24
N ALA A 225 -16.85 -16.51 11.32
CA ALA A 225 -16.73 -15.97 12.68
C ALA A 225 -15.43 -15.20 12.92
N ARG A 226 -14.35 -15.54 12.21
CA ARG A 226 -13.05 -14.83 12.23
C ARG A 226 -13.04 -13.56 11.36
N GLY A 227 -14.01 -13.35 10.48
CA GLY A 227 -13.96 -12.25 9.51
C GLY A 227 -13.22 -12.59 8.21
N GLU A 228 -12.87 -13.86 7.99
CA GLU A 228 -11.93 -14.30 6.95
C GLU A 228 -12.58 -15.16 5.86
N GLY A 229 -13.88 -15.45 5.97
CA GLY A 229 -14.57 -16.39 5.07
C GLY A 229 -14.46 -16.01 3.59
N GLY A 230 -14.45 -14.71 3.30
CA GLY A 230 -14.38 -14.14 1.96
C GLY A 230 -13.01 -14.14 1.28
N ILE A 231 -11.92 -14.26 2.05
CA ILE A 231 -10.56 -13.93 1.57
C ILE A 231 -10.18 -14.81 0.38
N LEU A 232 -10.15 -16.13 0.58
CA LEU A 232 -9.73 -17.08 -0.46
C LEU A 232 -10.66 -17.07 -1.68
N PRO A 233 -12.01 -17.12 -1.54
CA PRO A 233 -12.90 -17.02 -2.69
C PRO A 233 -12.65 -15.74 -3.48
N ALA A 234 -12.58 -14.58 -2.83
CA ALA A 234 -12.40 -13.30 -3.51
C ALA A 234 -11.09 -13.23 -4.30
N ILE A 235 -9.97 -13.65 -3.70
CA ILE A 235 -8.66 -13.70 -4.37
C ILE A 235 -8.71 -14.60 -5.61
N LEU A 236 -9.37 -15.76 -5.50
CA LEU A 236 -9.37 -16.80 -6.54
C LEU A 236 -10.47 -16.64 -7.59
N LEU A 237 -11.33 -15.62 -7.48
CA LEU A 237 -12.27 -15.28 -8.55
C LEU A 237 -11.56 -14.84 -9.85
N ASN A 238 -10.33 -14.33 -9.77
CA ASN A 238 -9.49 -14.00 -10.93
C ASN A 238 -8.35 -15.01 -11.16
N ALA A 239 -8.46 -16.23 -10.66
CA ALA A 239 -7.43 -17.24 -10.86
C ALA A 239 -7.24 -17.52 -12.37
N PRO A 240 -6.02 -17.80 -12.88
CA PRO A 240 -5.81 -18.11 -14.30
C PRO A 240 -6.57 -19.36 -14.77
N ASP A 241 -6.74 -20.33 -13.87
CA ASP A 241 -7.42 -21.59 -14.15
C ASP A 241 -8.96 -21.46 -14.00
N ALA A 242 -9.68 -21.81 -15.07
CA ALA A 242 -11.14 -21.68 -15.12
C ALA A 242 -11.88 -22.57 -14.11
N ARG A 243 -11.30 -23.72 -13.74
CA ARG A 243 -11.89 -24.61 -12.75
C ARG A 243 -11.73 -24.05 -11.34
N THR A 244 -10.59 -23.44 -11.03
CA THR A 244 -10.41 -22.67 -9.78
C THR A 244 -11.42 -21.54 -9.67
N ARG A 245 -11.61 -20.74 -10.75
CA ARG A 245 -12.63 -19.68 -10.77
C ARG A 245 -14.04 -20.22 -10.54
N HIS A 246 -14.40 -21.33 -11.18
CA HIS A 246 -15.69 -21.99 -10.97
C HIS A 246 -15.90 -22.39 -9.51
N GLU A 247 -14.90 -23.01 -8.88
CA GLU A 247 -14.96 -23.40 -7.47
C GLU A 247 -15.06 -22.18 -6.55
N ALA A 248 -14.33 -21.10 -6.85
CA ALA A 248 -14.35 -19.85 -6.09
C ALA A 248 -15.75 -19.22 -6.10
N ARG A 249 -16.42 -19.18 -7.27
CA ARG A 249 -17.82 -18.73 -7.38
C ARG A 249 -18.77 -19.59 -6.54
N GLY A 250 -18.56 -20.91 -6.53
CA GLY A 250 -19.29 -21.82 -5.65
C GLY A 250 -19.12 -21.48 -4.18
N ARG A 251 -17.87 -21.19 -3.74
CA ARG A 251 -17.60 -20.78 -2.36
C ARG A 251 -18.24 -19.44 -1.99
N VAL A 252 -18.31 -18.48 -2.91
CA VAL A 252 -19.05 -17.22 -2.68
C VAL A 252 -20.53 -17.49 -2.44
N LEU A 253 -21.15 -18.39 -3.20
CA LEU A 253 -22.54 -18.79 -2.96
C LEU A 253 -22.71 -19.47 -1.60
N ASP A 254 -21.81 -20.38 -1.24
CA ASP A 254 -21.85 -21.06 0.07
C ASP A 254 -21.74 -20.05 1.22
N LEU A 255 -20.93 -18.99 1.09
CA LEU A 255 -20.85 -17.90 2.08
C LEU A 255 -22.15 -17.12 2.21
N VAL A 256 -22.81 -16.81 1.08
CA VAL A 256 -24.10 -16.12 1.06
C VAL A 256 -25.17 -16.97 1.73
N GLU A 257 -25.22 -18.27 1.42
CA GLU A 257 -26.15 -19.22 2.05
C GLU A 257 -25.88 -19.38 3.55
N ALA A 258 -24.62 -19.36 3.97
CA ALA A 258 -24.22 -19.39 5.37
C ALA A 258 -24.46 -18.07 6.12
N GLY A 259 -24.92 -17.01 5.44
CA GLY A 259 -25.21 -15.71 6.04
C GLY A 259 -23.95 -14.94 6.44
N ALA A 260 -22.87 -15.06 5.65
CA ALA A 260 -21.66 -14.28 5.85
C ALA A 260 -21.97 -12.76 5.80
N PRO A 261 -21.31 -11.95 6.66
CA PRO A 261 -21.45 -10.50 6.62
C PRO A 261 -21.07 -9.91 5.24
N PRO A 262 -21.72 -8.82 4.79
CA PRO A 262 -21.46 -8.24 3.48
C PRO A 262 -19.99 -7.83 3.24
N GLU A 263 -19.29 -7.40 4.28
CA GLU A 263 -17.86 -7.06 4.24
C GLU A 263 -16.93 -8.26 3.93
N GLN A 264 -17.43 -9.49 4.08
CA GLN A 264 -16.72 -10.71 3.71
C GLN A 264 -17.13 -11.23 2.32
N LEU A 265 -17.93 -10.48 1.56
CA LEU A 265 -18.32 -10.86 0.21
C LEU A 265 -17.58 -9.98 -0.83
N PRO A 266 -17.35 -10.49 -2.05
CA PRO A 266 -16.73 -9.70 -3.11
C PRO A 266 -17.61 -8.49 -3.49
N ASP A 267 -17.01 -7.33 -3.72
CA ASP A 267 -17.76 -6.14 -4.11
C ASP A 267 -18.33 -6.25 -5.54
N GLN A 268 -19.40 -5.50 -5.80
CA GLN A 268 -20.09 -5.55 -7.10
C GLN A 268 -19.23 -5.07 -8.26
N THR A 269 -18.34 -4.10 -8.01
CA THR A 269 -17.52 -3.52 -9.06
C THR A 269 -16.52 -4.57 -9.55
N SER A 270 -15.84 -5.24 -8.63
CA SER A 270 -14.94 -6.36 -8.93
C SER A 270 -15.65 -7.49 -9.67
N LEU A 271 -16.87 -7.88 -9.25
CA LEU A 271 -17.63 -8.92 -9.94
C LEU A 271 -18.06 -8.50 -11.36
N ALA A 272 -18.40 -7.23 -11.57
CA ALA A 272 -18.74 -6.71 -12.89
C ALA A 272 -17.52 -6.66 -13.82
N GLU A 273 -16.35 -6.28 -13.30
CA GLU A 273 -15.08 -6.34 -14.03
C GLU A 273 -14.74 -7.78 -14.44
N LEU A 274 -14.93 -8.75 -13.54
CA LEU A 274 -14.70 -10.16 -13.82
C LEU A 274 -15.70 -10.76 -14.82
N ASP A 275 -16.95 -10.28 -14.87
CA ASP A 275 -17.93 -10.69 -15.89
C ASP A 275 -17.51 -10.21 -17.30
N VAL A 276 -16.88 -9.03 -17.37
CA VAL A 276 -16.31 -8.50 -18.62
C VAL A 276 -15.05 -9.27 -19.03
N GLU A 277 -14.17 -9.60 -18.08
CA GLU A 277 -12.93 -10.32 -18.34
C GLU A 277 -13.17 -11.80 -18.70
N PHE A 278 -14.12 -12.46 -18.04
CA PHE A 278 -14.45 -13.88 -18.21
C PHE A 278 -15.93 -14.07 -18.59
N PRO A 279 -16.34 -13.64 -19.80
CA PRO A 279 -17.73 -13.63 -20.20
C PRO A 279 -18.34 -15.04 -20.24
N GLY A 280 -19.53 -15.18 -19.66
CA GLY A 280 -20.30 -16.43 -19.67
C GLY A 280 -19.92 -17.43 -18.57
N GLU A 281 -19.01 -17.07 -17.68
CA GLU A 281 -18.60 -17.95 -16.58
C GLU A 281 -19.55 -17.92 -15.37
N GLY A 282 -20.48 -16.95 -15.31
CA GLY A 282 -21.53 -16.88 -14.31
C GLY A 282 -21.39 -15.77 -13.26
N TYR A 283 -20.50 -14.80 -13.46
CA TYR A 283 -20.36 -13.63 -12.58
C TYR A 283 -21.61 -12.75 -12.57
N ALA A 284 -22.27 -12.57 -13.73
CA ALA A 284 -23.60 -11.92 -13.80
C ALA A 284 -24.65 -12.60 -12.91
N THR A 285 -24.61 -13.92 -12.77
CA THR A 285 -25.52 -14.66 -11.88
C THR A 285 -25.22 -14.35 -10.41
N LEU A 286 -23.94 -14.24 -10.01
CA LEU A 286 -23.57 -13.83 -8.66
C LEU A 286 -24.04 -12.40 -8.35
N LEU A 287 -23.84 -11.47 -9.28
CA LEU A 287 -24.28 -10.08 -9.17
C LEU A 287 -25.79 -9.96 -8.96
N SER A 288 -26.57 -10.71 -9.72
CA SER A 288 -28.04 -10.67 -9.65
C SER A 288 -28.63 -11.51 -8.50
N GLY A 289 -27.93 -12.56 -8.08
CA GLY A 289 -28.42 -13.54 -7.12
C GLY A 289 -28.22 -13.15 -5.65
N CYS A 290 -27.37 -12.16 -5.37
CA CYS A 290 -27.03 -11.81 -4.00
C CYS A 290 -27.45 -10.36 -3.66
N PRO A 291 -28.67 -10.15 -3.15
CA PRO A 291 -29.12 -8.82 -2.72
C PRO A 291 -28.28 -8.25 -1.56
N ALA A 292 -27.56 -9.09 -0.82
CA ALA A 292 -26.59 -8.65 0.17
C ALA A 292 -25.41 -7.89 -0.44
N LEU A 293 -25.07 -8.17 -1.71
CA LEU A 293 -24.06 -7.41 -2.47
C LEU A 293 -24.58 -6.05 -2.96
N ALA A 294 -25.89 -5.80 -2.98
CA ALA A 294 -26.46 -4.57 -3.54
C ALA A 294 -26.24 -3.32 -2.68
N ASN A 295 -25.74 -3.49 -1.45
CA ASN A 295 -25.54 -2.41 -0.48
C ASN A 295 -24.07 -2.24 -0.04
N THR A 296 -23.15 -2.96 -0.68
CA THR A 296 -21.68 -2.85 -0.49
C THR A 296 -21.05 -2.17 -1.68
#